data_AF-A0A397VR79-F1
#
_entry.id   AF-A0A397VR79-F1
#
_cell.length_a   1.000
_cell.length_b   1.000
_cell.length_c   1.000
_cell.angle_alpha   90.00
_cell.angle_beta   90.00
_cell.angle_gamma   90.00
#
_symmetry.space_group_name_H-M   'P 1'
#
loop_
_entity.id
_entity.type
_entity.pdbx_description
1 polymer ?
#
loop_
_entity_poly.entity_id
_entity_poly.type
_entity_poly.pdbx_seq_one_letter_code
_entity_poly.pdbx_strand_id
1 'polypeptide(L)'
;MVLQFANNGNLREYLRKNFVKLQWADKFRIASEIVHGIMFLHNVNIIHRDLHSMNILIHQGQIKIADFGLAKQINETSMVSNSAINGITPYIDPQCLINHKYKRNKKSDIYSLGVILWEISSGRPPFQSFELREALAVHIFLGNREEPIEGTPPQYVKLYKQCWDKDPSIRPEARTVFAVLNELNSNEESTQNNDSFTNQDYIVQSNVSSNFELQNNESQNNIKMQSDAIPPDLSNTIDFDIQNTSMHYDYSLEKKRKEVHKCLSEGCYVKALELYEEILADNLHNSMDRHNASNWNISSKNIDSKEMDELMEAICKNTILTSLDLRYSKFGSKEERALAKALCKNTTLTSLNLGYIQPGFKEGKSLAEALCKNTNLTSLNLRYNQLGPEEGKALAKALYKNTTLTSLDISSNYIGSEGGKALANALCNNSTLNFLDLTENQLSSQGGKALAEALCKNTTLTTLNLAENQLGPVGGEALANALCKNTALTYLNLYNNQLYSKGGKH
;
A
#
# COMPACT_ATOMS: atom_id res chain seq x y z
N MET A 1 -23.02 -21.88 -22.87
CA MET A 1 -23.40 -20.52 -23.30
C MET A 1 -22.57 -20.16 -24.53
N VAL A 2 -23.18 -19.61 -25.58
CA VAL A 2 -22.47 -19.14 -26.79
C VAL A 2 -22.53 -17.61 -26.75
N LEU A 3 -21.38 -16.93 -26.82
CA LEU A 3 -21.25 -15.47 -26.70
C LEU A 3 -20.50 -14.89 -27.90
N GLN A 4 -20.65 -13.58 -28.13
CA GLN A 4 -19.89 -12.84 -29.13
C GLN A 4 -18.38 -12.92 -28.82
N PHE A 5 -17.56 -13.22 -29.83
CA PHE A 5 -16.11 -13.32 -29.68
C PHE A 5 -15.45 -11.93 -29.62
N ALA A 6 -14.75 -11.61 -28.53
CA ALA A 6 -14.00 -10.37 -28.37
C ALA A 6 -12.59 -10.49 -28.98
N ASN A 7 -12.39 -9.90 -30.17
CA ASN A 7 -11.19 -10.09 -30.98
C ASN A 7 -9.93 -9.37 -30.47
N ASN A 8 -10.06 -8.42 -29.53
CA ASN A 8 -8.92 -7.73 -28.91
C ASN A 8 -8.59 -8.24 -27.51
N GLY A 9 -9.22 -9.34 -27.06
CA GLY A 9 -8.99 -9.94 -25.75
C GLY A 9 -9.62 -9.12 -24.61
N ASN A 10 -9.07 -9.28 -23.41
CA ASN A 10 -9.50 -8.53 -22.23
C ASN A 10 -8.67 -7.25 -22.03
N LEU A 11 -9.17 -6.34 -21.18
CA LEU A 11 -8.57 -5.03 -20.92
C LEU A 11 -7.14 -5.15 -20.40
N ARG A 12 -6.85 -6.11 -19.52
CA ARG A 12 -5.48 -6.31 -18.99
C ARG A 12 -4.49 -6.61 -20.10
N GLU A 13 -4.82 -7.54 -20.98
CA GLU A 13 -3.97 -7.88 -22.13
C GLU A 13 -3.84 -6.72 -23.12
N TYR A 14 -4.93 -5.99 -23.34
CA TYR A 14 -4.93 -4.84 -24.22
C TYR A 14 -4.05 -3.71 -23.71
N LEU A 15 -4.16 -3.37 -22.41
CA LEU A 15 -3.29 -2.39 -21.75
C LEU A 15 -1.84 -2.86 -21.91
N ARG A 16 -1.52 -4.09 -21.52
CA ARG A 16 -0.15 -4.63 -21.64
C ARG A 16 0.46 -4.49 -23.05
N LYS A 17 -0.35 -4.63 -24.11
CA LYS A 17 0.10 -4.55 -25.51
C LYS A 17 0.17 -3.13 -26.04
N ASN A 18 -0.73 -2.25 -25.62
CA ASN A 18 -0.94 -0.94 -26.27
C ASN A 18 -0.59 0.25 -25.37
N PHE A 19 -0.25 0.05 -24.09
CA PHE A 19 -0.14 1.12 -23.10
C PHE A 19 0.73 2.30 -23.52
N VAL A 20 1.91 2.03 -24.11
CA VAL A 20 2.85 3.06 -24.57
C VAL A 20 2.25 3.98 -25.65
N LYS A 21 1.24 3.51 -26.38
CA LYS A 21 0.56 4.26 -27.44
C LYS A 21 -0.66 5.04 -26.94
N LEU A 22 -1.19 4.71 -25.75
CA LEU A 22 -2.42 5.29 -25.23
C LEU A 22 -2.17 6.67 -24.63
N GLN A 23 -2.80 7.69 -25.19
CA GLN A 23 -2.83 9.03 -24.61
C GLN A 23 -3.91 9.12 -23.52
N TRP A 24 -3.93 10.22 -22.77
CA TRP A 24 -4.92 10.42 -21.71
C TRP A 24 -6.36 10.45 -22.25
N ALA A 25 -6.60 11.05 -23.41
CA ALA A 25 -7.89 10.99 -24.10
C ALA A 25 -8.37 9.54 -24.35
N ASP A 26 -7.48 8.64 -24.79
CA ASP A 26 -7.81 7.22 -24.96
C ASP A 26 -8.16 6.55 -23.63
N LYS A 27 -7.39 6.86 -22.58
CA LYS A 27 -7.61 6.31 -21.23
C LYS A 27 -8.94 6.77 -20.64
N PHE A 28 -9.29 8.05 -20.82
CA PHE A 28 -10.59 8.58 -20.39
C PHE A 28 -11.75 7.96 -21.17
N ARG A 29 -11.59 7.78 -22.49
CA ARG A 29 -12.60 7.08 -23.30
C ARG A 29 -12.83 5.65 -22.81
N ILE A 30 -11.75 4.88 -22.63
CA ILE A 30 -11.82 3.50 -22.12
C ILE A 30 -12.52 3.48 -20.75
N ALA A 31 -12.09 4.33 -19.81
CA ALA A 31 -12.69 4.44 -18.50
C ALA A 31 -14.19 4.78 -18.58
N SER A 32 -14.55 5.77 -19.39
CA SER A 32 -15.93 6.23 -19.54
C SER A 32 -16.86 5.17 -20.13
N GLU A 33 -16.41 4.39 -21.12
CA GLU A 33 -17.18 3.28 -21.67
C GLU A 33 -17.43 2.16 -20.63
N ILE A 34 -16.43 1.83 -19.80
CA ILE A 34 -16.59 0.87 -18.68
C ILE A 34 -17.64 1.40 -17.70
N VAL A 35 -17.51 2.66 -17.27
CA VAL A 35 -18.42 3.26 -16.29
C VAL A 35 -19.83 3.37 -16.84
N HIS A 36 -20.01 3.66 -18.12
CA HIS A 36 -21.31 3.67 -18.77
C HIS A 36 -21.99 2.30 -18.72
N GLY A 37 -21.25 1.21 -18.98
CA GLY A 37 -21.75 -0.16 -18.83
C GLY A 37 -22.17 -0.48 -17.38
N ILE A 38 -21.34 -0.10 -16.39
CA ILE A 38 -21.67 -0.29 -14.97
C ILE A 38 -22.90 0.53 -14.58
N MET A 39 -23.00 1.77 -15.05
CA MET A 39 -24.14 2.65 -14.81
C MET A 39 -25.43 2.03 -15.34
N PHE A 40 -25.40 1.43 -16.55
CA PHE A 40 -26.55 0.70 -17.09
C PHE A 40 -26.96 -0.46 -16.16
N LEU A 41 -26.03 -1.32 -15.74
CA LEU A 41 -26.30 -2.43 -14.82
C LEU A 41 -26.92 -1.94 -13.51
N HIS A 42 -26.34 -0.89 -12.93
CA HIS A 42 -26.82 -0.31 -11.67
C HIS A 42 -28.21 0.31 -11.83
N ASN A 43 -28.53 0.92 -12.97
CA ASN A 43 -29.85 1.48 -13.24
C ASN A 43 -30.92 0.39 -13.34
N VAL A 44 -30.59 -0.77 -13.90
CA VAL A 44 -31.48 -1.95 -13.93
C VAL A 44 -31.39 -2.82 -12.67
N ASN A 45 -30.74 -2.32 -11.60
CA ASN A 45 -30.59 -2.99 -10.30
C ASN A 45 -29.89 -4.36 -10.36
N ILE A 46 -28.93 -4.51 -11.28
CA ILE A 46 -28.00 -5.64 -11.35
C ILE A 46 -26.66 -5.21 -10.74
N ILE A 47 -26.10 -6.08 -9.88
CA ILE A 47 -24.75 -5.95 -9.34
C ILE A 47 -23.88 -7.02 -9.99
N HIS A 48 -22.73 -6.63 -10.55
CA HIS A 48 -21.85 -7.55 -11.27
C HIS A 48 -21.10 -8.51 -10.32
N ARG A 49 -20.61 -7.97 -9.19
CA ARG A 49 -19.92 -8.69 -8.10
C ARG A 49 -18.52 -9.23 -8.44
N ASP A 50 -18.18 -9.44 -9.70
CA ASP A 50 -16.84 -9.91 -10.11
C ASP A 50 -16.20 -9.02 -11.19
N LEU A 51 -16.25 -7.69 -10.98
CA LEU A 51 -15.61 -6.75 -11.90
C LEU A 51 -14.09 -6.78 -11.71
N HIS A 52 -13.38 -7.01 -12.79
CA HIS A 52 -11.93 -6.87 -12.88
C HIS A 52 -11.53 -6.71 -14.36
N SER A 53 -10.31 -6.27 -14.65
CA SER A 53 -9.87 -6.00 -16.02
C SER A 53 -9.92 -7.22 -16.95
N MET A 54 -9.79 -8.45 -16.44
CA MET A 54 -9.96 -9.65 -17.25
C MET A 54 -11.42 -9.92 -17.69
N ASN A 55 -12.41 -9.33 -17.01
CA ASN A 55 -13.84 -9.41 -17.34
C ASN A 55 -14.32 -8.20 -18.15
N ILE A 56 -13.42 -7.28 -18.51
CA ILE A 56 -13.66 -6.21 -19.46
C ILE A 56 -13.07 -6.65 -20.80
N LEU A 57 -13.92 -6.86 -21.80
CA LEU A 57 -13.54 -7.34 -23.11
C LEU A 57 -13.52 -6.21 -24.13
N ILE A 58 -12.66 -6.35 -25.14
CA ILE A 58 -12.53 -5.36 -26.21
C ILE A 58 -12.87 -6.05 -27.52
N HIS A 59 -13.89 -5.53 -28.20
CA HIS A 59 -14.36 -6.05 -29.48
C HIS A 59 -14.48 -4.89 -30.47
N GLN A 60 -13.66 -4.91 -31.53
CA GLN A 60 -13.66 -3.87 -32.56
C GLN A 60 -13.53 -2.44 -32.00
N GLY A 61 -12.68 -2.26 -30.98
CA GLY A 61 -12.44 -0.98 -30.31
C GLY A 61 -13.50 -0.57 -29.28
N GLN A 62 -14.59 -1.33 -29.13
CA GLN A 62 -15.62 -1.12 -28.12
C GLN A 62 -15.34 -1.90 -26.85
N ILE A 63 -15.54 -1.27 -25.71
CA ILE A 63 -15.49 -1.92 -24.40
C ILE A 63 -16.80 -2.66 -24.10
N LYS A 64 -16.71 -3.91 -23.61
CA LYS A 64 -17.85 -4.72 -23.17
C LYS A 64 -17.58 -5.35 -21.81
N ILE A 65 -18.56 -5.33 -20.91
CA ILE A 65 -18.49 -6.03 -19.62
C ILE A 65 -18.96 -7.48 -19.83
N ALA A 66 -18.20 -8.44 -19.32
CA ALA A 66 -18.45 -9.87 -19.47
C ALA A 66 -18.40 -10.61 -18.13
N ASP A 67 -18.77 -11.89 -18.18
CA ASP A 67 -18.83 -12.81 -17.03
C ASP A 67 -19.80 -12.40 -15.91
N PHE A 68 -21.08 -12.47 -16.25
CA PHE A 68 -22.19 -12.27 -15.31
C PHE A 68 -22.47 -13.51 -14.44
N GLY A 69 -21.56 -14.49 -14.37
CA GLY A 69 -21.78 -15.75 -13.63
C GLY A 69 -22.00 -15.57 -12.13
N LEU A 70 -21.54 -14.45 -11.57
CA LEU A 70 -21.76 -14.05 -10.17
C LEU A 70 -22.72 -12.86 -10.03
N ALA A 71 -23.23 -12.32 -11.13
CA ALA A 71 -24.11 -11.18 -11.14
C ALA A 71 -25.45 -11.52 -10.48
N LYS A 72 -26.05 -10.54 -9.80
CA LYS A 72 -27.30 -10.75 -9.05
C LYS A 72 -28.21 -9.54 -9.13
N GLN A 73 -29.51 -9.79 -9.28
CA GLN A 73 -30.51 -8.75 -9.11
C GLN A 73 -30.68 -8.45 -7.61
N ILE A 74 -30.81 -7.18 -7.25
CA ILE A 74 -30.82 -6.72 -5.84
C ILE A 74 -31.92 -7.39 -4.99
N ASN A 75 -33.02 -7.84 -5.61
CA ASN A 75 -34.19 -8.42 -4.92
C ASN A 75 -34.24 -9.96 -4.93
N GLU A 76 -33.24 -10.65 -5.49
CA GLU A 76 -33.23 -12.11 -5.50
C GLU A 76 -32.85 -12.70 -4.12
N THR A 77 -33.85 -13.23 -3.41
CA THR A 77 -33.69 -14.02 -2.18
C THR A 77 -33.24 -15.46 -2.47
N SER A 78 -32.11 -15.65 -3.16
CA SER A 78 -31.51 -16.98 -3.25
C SER A 78 -30.71 -17.33 -1.99
N MET A 79 -31.19 -18.35 -1.28
CA MET A 79 -30.59 -19.01 -0.11
C MET A 79 -29.38 -19.85 -0.51
N VAL A 80 -28.30 -19.25 -1.02
CA VAL A 80 -26.97 -19.88 -1.00
C VAL A 80 -25.93 -18.78 -0.88
N SER A 81 -25.71 -18.30 0.34
CA SER A 81 -24.52 -17.51 0.67
C SER A 81 -23.33 -18.45 0.72
N ASN A 82 -22.78 -18.81 -0.45
CA ASN A 82 -21.47 -19.44 -0.50
C ASN A 82 -20.49 -18.49 0.18
N SER A 83 -20.01 -18.91 1.36
CA SER A 83 -19.07 -18.22 2.24
C SER A 83 -17.66 -18.09 1.66
N ALA A 84 -17.46 -18.46 0.40
CA ALA A 84 -16.20 -18.32 -0.30
C ALA A 84 -16.06 -16.90 -0.87
N ILE A 85 -14.96 -16.23 -0.52
CA ILE A 85 -14.51 -14.98 -1.15
C ILE A 85 -14.07 -15.32 -2.59
N ASN A 86 -15.06 -15.40 -3.49
CA ASN A 86 -14.83 -15.64 -4.92
C ASN A 86 -14.56 -14.31 -5.63
N GLY A 87 -13.51 -14.30 -6.45
CA GLY A 87 -13.04 -13.15 -7.25
C GLY A 87 -11.52 -12.94 -7.17
N ILE A 88 -11.02 -11.99 -7.95
CA ILE A 88 -9.59 -11.61 -7.99
C ILE A 88 -9.29 -10.61 -6.86
N THR A 89 -8.45 -10.98 -5.90
CA THR A 89 -8.26 -10.30 -4.60
C THR A 89 -8.15 -8.77 -4.65
N PRO A 90 -7.33 -8.14 -5.51
CA PRO A 90 -7.29 -6.68 -5.64
C PRO A 90 -8.65 -5.99 -5.80
N TYR A 91 -9.57 -6.61 -6.54
CA TYR A 91 -10.85 -6.01 -6.93
C TYR A 91 -11.97 -6.33 -5.95
N ILE A 92 -11.72 -7.15 -4.93
CA ILE A 92 -12.72 -7.55 -3.95
C ILE A 92 -12.91 -6.43 -2.93
N ASP A 93 -14.16 -5.98 -2.77
CA ASP A 93 -14.53 -5.00 -1.74
C ASP A 93 -14.03 -5.46 -0.36
N PRO A 94 -13.18 -4.68 0.34
CA PRO A 94 -12.59 -5.06 1.62
C PRO A 94 -13.64 -5.35 2.71
N GLN A 95 -14.86 -4.84 2.58
CA GLN A 95 -15.97 -5.19 3.48
C GLN A 95 -16.29 -6.68 3.48
N CYS A 96 -16.02 -7.40 2.37
CA CYS A 96 -16.14 -8.85 2.29
C CYS A 96 -15.11 -9.57 3.18
N LEU A 97 -13.99 -8.93 3.50
CA LEU A 97 -12.95 -9.44 4.39
C LEU A 97 -13.23 -9.07 5.86
N ILE A 98 -13.91 -7.94 6.09
CA ILE A 98 -14.25 -7.44 7.44
C ILE A 98 -15.44 -8.20 8.02
N ASN A 99 -16.49 -8.44 7.22
CA ASN A 99 -17.72 -9.04 7.69
C ASN A 99 -18.16 -10.17 6.75
N HIS A 100 -18.10 -11.41 7.24
CA HIS A 100 -18.53 -12.60 6.49
C HIS A 100 -20.01 -12.59 6.08
N LYS A 101 -20.84 -11.73 6.69
CA LYS A 101 -22.26 -11.52 6.34
C LYS A 101 -22.47 -10.33 5.40
N TYR A 102 -21.42 -9.61 5.03
CA TYR A 102 -21.54 -8.46 4.14
C TYR A 102 -22.09 -8.88 2.78
N LYS A 103 -23.19 -8.26 2.39
CA LYS A 103 -23.80 -8.48 1.08
C LYS A 103 -23.25 -7.43 0.12
N ARG A 104 -22.44 -7.89 -0.85
CA ARG A 104 -21.97 -7.06 -1.96
C ARG A 104 -23.14 -6.29 -2.59
N ASN A 105 -22.95 -5.00 -2.81
CA ASN A 105 -23.95 -4.09 -3.34
C ASN A 105 -23.35 -3.25 -4.50
N LYS A 106 -24.09 -2.27 -5.02
CA LYS A 106 -23.59 -1.38 -6.09
C LYS A 106 -22.24 -0.72 -5.73
N LYS A 107 -22.00 -0.37 -4.46
CA LYS A 107 -20.74 0.22 -3.99
C LYS A 107 -19.58 -0.78 -3.99
N SER A 108 -19.84 -2.09 -4.00
CA SER A 108 -18.80 -3.11 -4.21
C SER A 108 -18.30 -3.11 -5.65
N ASP A 109 -19.19 -2.94 -6.63
CA ASP A 109 -18.78 -2.77 -8.03
C ASP A 109 -17.99 -1.46 -8.23
N ILE A 110 -18.36 -0.38 -7.53
CA ILE A 110 -17.61 0.89 -7.57
C ILE A 110 -16.21 0.75 -6.99
N TYR A 111 -16.03 -0.07 -5.95
CA TYR A 111 -14.70 -0.40 -5.44
C TYR A 111 -13.83 -1.07 -6.51
N SER A 112 -14.35 -2.12 -7.14
CA SER A 112 -13.67 -2.83 -8.22
C SER A 112 -13.34 -1.90 -9.39
N LEU A 113 -14.26 -1.00 -9.73
CA LEU A 113 -14.04 0.05 -10.73
C LEU A 113 -12.87 0.97 -10.35
N GLY A 114 -12.74 1.39 -9.08
CA GLY A 114 -11.59 2.19 -8.63
C GLY A 114 -10.26 1.51 -8.91
N VAL A 115 -10.18 0.20 -8.68
CA VAL A 115 -8.98 -0.61 -8.98
C VAL A 115 -8.72 -0.70 -10.49
N ILE A 116 -9.78 -0.87 -11.30
CA ILE A 116 -9.67 -0.86 -12.77
C ILE A 116 -9.20 0.51 -13.29
N LEU A 117 -9.71 1.62 -12.75
CA LEU A 117 -9.29 2.97 -13.13
C LEU A 117 -7.80 3.19 -12.84
N TRP A 118 -7.31 2.68 -11.69
CA TRP A 118 -5.89 2.68 -11.38
C TRP A 118 -5.08 1.82 -12.38
N GLU A 119 -5.55 0.63 -12.73
CA GLU A 119 -4.88 -0.24 -13.71
C GLU A 119 -4.83 0.39 -15.12
N ILE A 120 -5.85 1.15 -15.52
CA ILE A 120 -5.84 1.96 -16.74
C ILE A 120 -4.77 3.06 -16.67
N SER A 121 -4.55 3.67 -15.51
CA SER A 121 -3.51 4.69 -15.34
C SER A 121 -2.10 4.11 -15.32
N SER A 122 -1.94 2.87 -14.85
CA SER A 122 -0.64 2.24 -14.62
C SER A 122 -0.18 1.30 -15.74
N GLY A 123 -1.12 0.74 -16.50
CA GLY A 123 -0.84 -0.24 -17.55
C GLY A 123 -0.40 -1.60 -17.04
N ARG A 124 -0.40 -1.80 -15.71
CA ARG A 124 0.08 -3.03 -15.05
C ARG A 124 -0.95 -3.58 -14.07
N PRO A 125 -0.95 -4.90 -13.80
CA PRO A 125 -1.85 -5.50 -12.81
C PRO A 125 -1.72 -4.85 -11.42
N PRO A 126 -2.83 -4.63 -10.69
CA PRO A 126 -2.78 -4.14 -9.32
C PRO A 126 -2.13 -5.15 -8.39
N PHE A 127 -1.30 -4.64 -7.49
CA PHE A 127 -0.49 -5.35 -6.51
C PHE A 127 0.39 -6.42 -7.15
N GLN A 128 1.00 -6.11 -8.29
CA GLN A 128 1.83 -7.07 -9.06
C GLN A 128 2.98 -7.69 -8.26
N SER A 129 3.47 -7.02 -7.21
CA SER A 129 4.53 -7.50 -6.33
C SER A 129 4.07 -8.51 -5.27
N PHE A 130 2.77 -8.73 -5.09
CA PHE A 130 2.25 -9.70 -4.13
C PHE A 130 2.12 -11.09 -4.75
N GLU A 131 2.88 -12.05 -4.22
CA GLU A 131 2.85 -13.45 -4.69
C GLU A 131 1.74 -14.28 -4.01
N LEU A 132 1.41 -13.99 -2.75
CA LEU A 132 0.42 -14.73 -1.97
C LEU A 132 -0.92 -13.99 -1.87
N ARG A 133 -2.00 -14.69 -2.24
CA ARG A 133 -3.37 -14.16 -2.25
C ARG A 133 -3.83 -13.71 -0.86
N GLU A 134 -3.48 -14.47 0.18
CA GLU A 134 -3.86 -14.24 1.57
C GLU A 134 -3.13 -13.01 2.14
N ALA A 135 -1.83 -12.89 1.85
CA ALA A 135 -1.02 -11.74 2.26
C ALA A 135 -1.56 -10.45 1.64
N LEU A 136 -1.95 -10.49 0.36
CA LEU A 136 -2.58 -9.37 -0.30
C LEU A 136 -3.95 -9.03 0.30
N ALA A 137 -4.76 -10.03 0.64
CA ALA A 137 -6.05 -9.80 1.31
C ALA A 137 -5.86 -9.08 2.66
N VAL A 138 -4.87 -9.48 3.47
CA VAL A 138 -4.52 -8.80 4.73
C VAL A 138 -4.04 -7.36 4.46
N HIS A 139 -3.19 -7.16 3.45
CA HIS A 139 -2.68 -5.84 3.09
C HIS A 139 -3.81 -4.86 2.71
N ILE A 140 -4.76 -5.31 1.87
CA ILE A 140 -5.94 -4.54 1.47
C ILE A 140 -6.87 -4.29 2.66
N PHE A 141 -7.03 -5.28 3.55
CA PHE A 141 -7.83 -5.19 4.77
C PHE A 141 -7.32 -4.09 5.72
N LEU A 142 -5.99 -3.96 5.84
CA LEU A 142 -5.35 -2.91 6.64
C LEU A 142 -5.55 -1.49 6.05
N GLY A 143 -6.11 -1.38 4.85
CA GLY A 143 -6.43 -0.11 4.19
C GLY A 143 -5.37 0.34 3.19
N ASN A 144 -4.30 -0.44 3.00
CA ASN A 144 -3.27 -0.11 2.02
C ASN A 144 -3.81 -0.26 0.60
N ARG A 145 -3.38 0.65 -0.28
CA ARG A 145 -3.78 0.72 -1.69
C ARG A 145 -2.55 0.95 -2.55
N GLU A 146 -2.72 0.80 -3.85
CA GLU A 146 -1.69 1.17 -4.81
C GLU A 146 -1.41 2.68 -4.78
N GLU A 147 -0.15 3.04 -5.00
CA GLU A 147 0.27 4.44 -5.07
C GLU A 147 -0.07 5.06 -6.44
N PRO A 148 -0.31 6.39 -6.50
CA PRO A 148 -0.49 7.08 -7.77
C PRO A 148 0.73 6.94 -8.68
N ILE A 149 0.47 6.73 -9.98
CA ILE A 149 1.51 6.68 -11.00
C ILE A 149 1.85 8.10 -11.45
N GLU A 150 3.15 8.38 -11.58
CA GLU A 150 3.64 9.65 -12.09
C GLU A 150 3.04 9.97 -13.47
N GLY A 151 2.70 11.24 -13.71
CA GLY A 151 2.01 11.67 -14.93
C GLY A 151 0.51 11.35 -14.96
N THR A 152 -0.07 10.82 -13.87
CA THR A 152 -1.54 10.68 -13.75
C THR A 152 -2.20 11.99 -13.35
N PRO A 153 -3.23 12.48 -14.08
CA PRO A 153 -3.96 13.69 -13.75
C PRO A 153 -4.46 13.67 -12.31
N PRO A 154 -4.19 14.72 -11.50
CA PRO A 154 -4.52 14.72 -10.07
C PRO A 154 -6.00 14.49 -9.77
N GLN A 155 -6.89 14.99 -10.63
CA GLN A 155 -8.33 14.81 -10.50
C GLN A 155 -8.74 13.35 -10.79
N TYR A 156 -8.07 12.67 -11.74
CA TYR A 156 -8.27 11.23 -11.98
C TYR A 156 -7.76 10.39 -10.80
N VAL A 157 -6.63 10.79 -10.18
CA VAL A 157 -6.14 10.20 -8.91
C VAL A 157 -7.17 10.30 -7.80
N LYS A 158 -7.71 11.51 -7.59
CA LYS A 158 -8.75 11.75 -6.60
C LYS A 158 -9.98 10.88 -6.86
N LEU A 159 -10.39 10.76 -8.12
CA LEU A 159 -11.56 9.99 -8.53
C LEU A 159 -11.42 8.50 -8.18
N TYR A 160 -10.36 7.82 -8.64
CA TYR A 160 -10.22 6.40 -8.33
C TYR A 160 -9.98 6.16 -6.82
N LYS A 161 -9.34 7.11 -6.13
CA LYS A 161 -9.17 7.05 -4.67
C LYS A 161 -10.49 7.12 -3.91
N GLN A 162 -11.44 7.94 -4.38
CA GLN A 162 -12.80 7.96 -3.84
C GLN A 162 -13.56 6.67 -4.16
N CYS A 163 -13.39 6.10 -5.35
CA CYS A 163 -14.05 4.85 -5.74
C CYS A 163 -13.66 3.65 -4.87
N TRP A 164 -12.39 3.52 -4.46
CA TRP A 164 -11.90 2.38 -3.67
C TRP A 164 -11.79 2.64 -2.16
N ASP A 165 -12.48 3.67 -1.66
CA ASP A 165 -12.46 4.04 -0.25
C ASP A 165 -12.88 2.86 0.66
N LYS A 166 -12.30 2.80 1.86
CA LYS A 166 -12.61 1.75 2.84
C LYS A 166 -14.07 1.81 3.28
N ASP A 167 -14.64 3.02 3.41
CA ASP A 167 -16.04 3.24 3.73
C ASP A 167 -16.90 3.24 2.43
N PRO A 168 -17.80 2.26 2.22
CA PRO A 168 -18.67 2.23 1.05
C PRO A 168 -19.60 3.44 0.89
N SER A 169 -19.89 4.17 1.96
CA SER A 169 -20.76 5.35 1.93
C SER A 169 -20.10 6.55 1.22
N ILE A 170 -18.76 6.62 1.26
CA ILE A 170 -17.97 7.67 0.62
C ILE A 170 -17.84 7.45 -0.88
N ARG A 171 -17.89 6.19 -1.33
CA ARG A 171 -17.72 5.84 -2.74
C ARG A 171 -18.83 6.48 -3.57
N PRO A 172 -18.54 7.11 -4.72
CA PRO A 172 -19.54 7.76 -5.56
C PRO A 172 -20.53 6.76 -6.21
N GLU A 173 -21.56 7.27 -6.86
CA GLU A 173 -22.39 6.46 -7.77
C GLU A 173 -21.76 6.44 -9.18
N ALA A 174 -22.03 5.40 -9.97
CA ALA A 174 -21.48 5.27 -11.33
C ALA A 174 -21.74 6.52 -12.20
N ARG A 175 -22.92 7.13 -12.08
CA ARG A 175 -23.26 8.39 -12.79
C ARG A 175 -22.35 9.56 -12.43
N THR A 176 -21.93 9.65 -11.16
CA THR A 176 -21.03 10.71 -10.69
C THR A 176 -19.63 10.47 -11.22
N VAL A 177 -19.16 9.21 -11.22
CA VAL A 177 -17.87 8.85 -11.81
C VAL A 177 -17.85 9.18 -13.31
N PHE A 178 -18.93 8.86 -14.03
CA PHE A 178 -19.05 9.16 -15.45
C PHE A 178 -18.99 10.67 -15.75
N ALA A 179 -19.69 11.48 -14.96
CA ALA A 179 -19.67 12.94 -15.11
C ALA A 179 -18.26 13.52 -14.93
N VAL A 180 -17.53 13.08 -13.91
CA VAL A 180 -16.14 13.53 -13.67
C VAL A 180 -15.21 13.10 -14.80
N LEU A 181 -15.34 11.88 -15.32
CA LEU A 181 -14.50 11.42 -16.45
C LEU A 181 -14.74 12.23 -17.73
N ASN A 182 -15.99 12.60 -18.03
CA ASN A 182 -16.30 13.44 -19.19
C ASN A 182 -15.73 14.85 -19.03
N GLU A 183 -15.82 15.44 -17.83
CA GLU A 183 -15.22 16.73 -17.53
C GLU A 183 -13.71 16.71 -17.74
N LEU A 184 -13.03 15.64 -17.29
CA LEU A 184 -11.60 15.45 -17.51
C LEU A 184 -11.24 15.35 -19.00
N ASN A 185 -12.05 14.60 -19.77
CA ASN A 185 -11.81 14.45 -21.20
C ASN A 185 -11.98 15.76 -21.96
N SER A 186 -13.03 16.54 -21.64
CA SER A 186 -13.25 17.86 -22.25
C SER A 186 -12.13 18.86 -21.92
N ASN A 187 -11.61 18.84 -20.69
CA ASN A 187 -10.50 19.69 -20.30
C ASN A 187 -9.21 19.33 -21.06
N GLU A 188 -8.96 18.03 -21.28
CA GLU A 188 -7.79 17.58 -22.03
C GLU A 188 -7.83 17.91 -23.53
N GLU A 189 -8.99 17.79 -24.15
CA GLU A 189 -9.22 18.26 -25.52
C GLU A 189 -8.99 19.77 -25.64
N SER A 190 -9.34 20.56 -24.61
CA SER A 190 -9.10 22.01 -24.61
C SER A 190 -7.62 22.39 -24.46
N THR A 191 -6.83 21.64 -23.69
CA THR A 191 -5.38 21.86 -23.55
C THR A 191 -4.60 21.46 -24.80
N GLN A 192 -4.99 20.40 -25.51
CA GLN A 192 -4.36 20.02 -26.79
C GLN A 192 -4.66 21.03 -27.91
N ASN A 193 -5.79 21.74 -27.85
CA ASN A 193 -6.13 22.78 -28.81
C ASN A 193 -5.40 24.12 -28.54
N ASN A 194 -4.97 24.40 -27.30
CA ASN A 194 -4.27 25.63 -26.93
C ASN A 194 -2.76 25.61 -27.21
N ASP A 195 -2.15 24.42 -27.37
CA ASP A 195 -0.74 24.27 -27.78
C ASP A 195 -0.53 24.33 -29.31
N SER A 196 -1.55 24.77 -30.05
CA SER A 196 -1.50 24.94 -31.51
C SER A 196 -1.91 26.33 -32.00
N PHE A 197 -1.69 27.41 -31.23
CA PHE A 197 -1.85 28.78 -31.77
C PHE A 197 -0.87 29.79 -31.13
N THR A 198 0.38 29.78 -31.60
CA THR A 198 1.15 31.02 -31.83
C THR A 198 1.86 30.94 -33.18
N ASN A 199 1.07 31.13 -34.23
CA ASN A 199 1.47 31.84 -35.45
C ASN A 199 0.26 31.85 -36.39
N GLN A 200 -0.53 32.92 -36.32
CA GLN A 200 -1.20 33.50 -37.48
C GLN A 200 -1.93 34.77 -37.06
N ASP A 201 -1.34 35.91 -37.40
CA ASP A 201 -2.14 37.06 -37.78
C ASP A 201 -2.81 36.74 -39.14
N TYR A 202 -4.12 36.48 -39.08
CA TYR A 202 -5.22 37.08 -39.87
C TYR A 202 -5.16 37.00 -41.43
N ILE A 203 -6.19 36.63 -42.21
CA ILE A 203 -7.64 36.89 -42.14
C ILE A 203 -8.45 35.80 -42.89
N VAL A 204 -9.62 35.50 -42.32
CA VAL A 204 -10.77 34.75 -42.85
C VAL A 204 -11.67 35.66 -43.71
N GLN A 205 -12.12 35.21 -44.90
CA GLN A 205 -13.51 34.80 -45.17
C GLN A 205 -13.92 34.89 -46.66
N SER A 206 -14.65 33.86 -47.06
CA SER A 206 -15.56 33.79 -48.20
C SER A 206 -16.54 34.96 -48.27
N ASN A 207 -16.67 35.56 -49.46
CA ASN A 207 -17.72 36.51 -49.81
C ASN A 207 -19.09 35.81 -49.96
N VAL A 208 -20.09 36.31 -49.24
CA VAL A 208 -21.49 36.38 -49.69
C VAL A 208 -21.82 37.85 -49.87
N SER A 209 -22.32 38.21 -51.06
CA SER A 209 -22.63 39.55 -51.50
C SER A 209 -23.75 40.23 -50.68
N SER A 210 -23.57 41.49 -50.30
CA SER A 210 -24.48 42.62 -50.66
C SER A 210 -24.02 43.97 -50.05
N ASN A 211 -23.83 44.94 -50.96
CA ASN A 211 -23.92 46.41 -50.87
C ASN A 211 -23.51 47.16 -49.58
N PHE A 212 -22.48 48.02 -49.65
CA PHE A 212 -22.57 49.49 -49.84
C PHE A 212 -21.16 50.13 -49.82
N GLU A 213 -21.02 51.24 -50.54
CA GLU A 213 -19.80 52.00 -50.83
C GLU A 213 -19.15 52.68 -49.61
N LEU A 214 -17.81 52.86 -49.61
CA LEU A 214 -17.14 54.17 -49.67
C LEU A 214 -15.59 54.06 -49.50
N GLN A 215 -14.90 54.53 -50.55
CA GLN A 215 -13.57 55.15 -50.67
C GLN A 215 -12.65 55.32 -49.42
N ASN A 216 -11.37 54.90 -49.51
CA ASN A 216 -10.21 55.76 -49.81
C ASN A 216 -8.82 55.14 -49.45
N ASN A 217 -7.94 55.20 -50.45
CA ASN A 217 -6.51 55.55 -50.49
C ASN A 217 -5.41 54.81 -49.69
N GLU A 218 -4.53 54.18 -50.48
CA GLU A 218 -3.05 54.35 -50.58
C GLU A 218 -2.23 54.43 -49.27
N SER A 219 -1.17 53.64 -49.11
CA SER A 219 0.14 53.99 -49.70
C SER A 219 1.12 52.81 -49.66
N GLN A 220 1.90 52.72 -50.75
CA GLN A 220 3.03 51.82 -50.99
C GLN A 220 4.22 52.08 -50.05
N ASN A 221 5.06 51.07 -49.81
CA ASN A 221 6.51 51.22 -50.04
C ASN A 221 7.25 49.87 -50.16
N ASN A 222 8.00 49.78 -51.26
CA ASN A 222 8.93 48.73 -51.68
C ASN A 222 10.18 48.64 -50.77
N ILE A 223 10.91 47.51 -50.82
CA ILE A 223 12.30 47.44 -51.37
C ILE A 223 12.74 45.96 -51.56
N LYS A 224 13.46 45.77 -52.66
CA LYS A 224 13.95 44.55 -53.35
C LYS A 224 15.16 43.87 -52.68
N MET A 225 15.21 42.53 -52.72
CA MET A 225 16.15 41.62 -53.44
C MET A 225 17.63 41.67 -53.02
N GLN A 226 18.30 40.51 -52.88
CA GLN A 226 19.14 39.92 -53.94
C GLN A 226 19.79 38.57 -53.53
N SER A 227 19.97 37.71 -54.53
CA SER A 227 20.68 36.43 -54.60
C SER A 227 22.19 36.59 -54.81
N ASP A 228 23.01 35.57 -54.52
CA ASP A 228 24.24 35.26 -55.27
C ASP A 228 24.73 33.81 -55.09
N ALA A 229 25.54 33.32 -56.05
CA ALA A 229 25.80 31.92 -56.40
C ALA A 229 27.21 31.36 -56.00
N ILE A 230 27.34 30.03 -56.19
CA ILE A 230 28.37 28.99 -55.84
C ILE A 230 29.64 29.05 -56.76
N PRO A 231 30.92 28.68 -56.38
CA PRO A 231 31.50 27.29 -56.48
C PRO A 231 32.82 27.00 -55.66
N PRO A 232 33.68 25.96 -55.92
CA PRO A 232 33.60 24.59 -55.36
C PRO A 232 34.90 24.00 -54.70
N ASP A 233 34.68 22.91 -53.95
CA ASP A 233 35.50 21.68 -53.77
C ASP A 233 36.45 21.43 -52.55
N LEU A 234 36.30 20.19 -52.04
CA LEU A 234 37.16 19.30 -51.25
C LEU A 234 37.48 19.59 -49.76
N SER A 235 36.68 19.02 -48.84
CA SER A 235 37.09 17.90 -47.96
C SER A 235 36.14 17.72 -46.76
N ASN A 236 35.94 16.45 -46.40
CA ASN A 236 35.40 15.94 -45.14
C ASN A 236 33.87 15.99 -44.95
N THR A 237 33.29 14.79 -44.95
CA THR A 237 32.08 14.41 -44.21
C THR A 237 32.01 15.11 -42.87
N ILE A 238 31.02 16.00 -42.72
CA ILE A 238 30.46 16.39 -41.43
C ILE A 238 28.97 16.09 -41.56
N ASP A 239 28.64 14.88 -41.12
CA ASP A 239 27.29 14.54 -40.69
C ASP A 239 26.96 15.53 -39.56
N PHE A 240 25.87 16.28 -39.71
CA PHE A 240 25.46 17.21 -38.68
C PHE A 240 25.03 16.37 -37.48
N ASP A 241 25.90 16.33 -36.46
CA ASP A 241 25.63 15.79 -35.13
C ASP A 241 24.31 16.37 -34.61
N ILE A 242 23.22 15.64 -34.84
CA ILE A 242 22.07 15.65 -33.95
C ILE A 242 22.62 15.05 -32.67
N GLN A 243 22.94 15.92 -31.72
CA GLN A 243 23.22 15.51 -30.36
C GLN A 243 22.12 14.56 -29.90
N ASN A 244 22.52 13.30 -29.82
CA ASN A 244 21.92 12.27 -29.01
C ASN A 244 21.58 12.87 -27.64
N THR A 245 20.32 13.27 -27.48
CA THR A 245 19.59 13.11 -26.23
C THR A 245 18.47 12.09 -26.47
N SER A 246 18.86 10.97 -27.10
CA SER A 246 18.27 9.68 -26.77
C SER A 246 18.32 9.53 -25.25
N MET A 247 17.15 9.45 -24.60
CA MET A 247 17.02 8.92 -23.24
C MET A 247 17.84 7.62 -23.16
N HIS A 248 18.99 7.68 -22.52
CA HIS A 248 19.69 6.51 -22.01
C HIS A 248 18.75 5.87 -20.98
N TYR A 249 17.92 4.92 -21.42
CA TYR A 249 17.39 3.91 -20.51
C TYR A 249 18.62 3.22 -19.91
N ASP A 250 18.98 3.57 -18.69
CA ASP A 250 20.26 3.17 -18.12
C ASP A 250 20.25 1.68 -17.74
N TYR A 251 20.81 0.88 -18.66
CA TYR A 251 21.03 -0.54 -18.50
C TYR A 251 21.85 -0.88 -17.23
N SER A 252 22.67 0.06 -16.73
CA SER A 252 23.48 -0.12 -15.53
C SER A 252 22.63 -0.21 -14.27
N LEU A 253 21.74 0.76 -14.05
CA LEU A 253 20.88 0.81 -12.86
C LEU A 253 19.91 -0.38 -12.81
N GLU A 254 19.32 -0.74 -13.94
CA GLU A 254 18.42 -1.89 -14.03
C GLU A 254 19.14 -3.23 -13.78
N LYS A 255 20.42 -3.33 -14.16
CA LYS A 255 21.27 -4.47 -13.81
C LYS A 255 21.51 -4.55 -12.30
N LYS A 256 21.78 -3.42 -11.63
CA LYS A 256 21.94 -3.38 -10.17
C LYS A 256 20.66 -3.82 -9.45
N ARG A 257 19.49 -3.33 -9.87
CA ARG A 257 18.19 -3.77 -9.31
C ARG A 257 17.99 -5.28 -9.40
N LYS A 258 18.28 -5.87 -10.57
CA LYS A 258 18.20 -7.33 -10.75
C LYS A 258 19.19 -8.08 -9.87
N GLU A 259 20.41 -7.58 -9.75
CA GLU A 259 21.44 -8.17 -8.89
C GLU A 259 21.04 -8.10 -7.41
N VAL A 260 20.42 -7.01 -6.96
CA VAL A 260 19.88 -6.90 -5.61
C VAL A 260 18.82 -7.97 -5.34
N HIS A 261 17.85 -8.12 -6.25
CA HIS A 261 16.82 -9.17 -6.11
C HIS A 261 17.45 -10.57 -6.02
N LYS A 262 18.46 -10.83 -6.84
CA LYS A 262 19.24 -12.06 -6.78
C LYS A 262 19.93 -12.23 -5.42
N CYS A 263 20.64 -11.22 -4.94
CA CYS A 263 21.33 -11.26 -3.64
C CYS A 263 20.37 -11.52 -2.48
N LEU A 264 19.19 -10.87 -2.47
CA LEU A 264 18.15 -11.11 -1.46
C LEU A 264 17.58 -12.53 -1.53
N SER A 265 17.54 -13.14 -2.72
CA SER A 265 17.07 -14.53 -2.90
C SER A 265 18.13 -15.57 -2.51
N GLU A 266 19.41 -15.26 -2.70
CA GLU A 266 20.57 -16.13 -2.41
C GLU A 266 21.19 -15.88 -1.03
N GLY A 267 20.56 -15.01 -0.21
CA GLY A 267 21.01 -14.72 1.15
C GLY A 267 22.29 -13.89 1.26
N CYS A 268 22.72 -13.20 0.19
CA CYS A 268 23.88 -12.29 0.18
C CYS A 268 23.49 -10.87 0.63
N TYR A 269 23.09 -10.71 1.89
CA TYR A 269 22.46 -9.50 2.40
C TYR A 269 23.39 -8.28 2.47
N VAL A 270 24.68 -8.45 2.78
CA VAL A 270 25.62 -7.32 2.83
C VAL A 270 25.79 -6.72 1.44
N LYS A 271 25.97 -7.57 0.42
CA LYS A 271 26.06 -7.13 -0.98
C LYS A 271 24.77 -6.46 -1.46
N ALA A 272 23.61 -6.96 -1.04
CA ALA A 272 22.32 -6.32 -1.36
C ALA A 272 22.25 -4.90 -0.77
N LEU A 273 22.74 -4.70 0.45
CA LEU A 273 22.81 -3.38 1.10
C LEU A 273 23.73 -2.43 0.33
N GLU A 274 24.94 -2.85 0.01
CA GLU A 274 25.92 -2.06 -0.76
C GLU A 274 25.37 -1.63 -2.12
N LEU A 275 24.72 -2.55 -2.84
CA LEU A 275 24.08 -2.24 -4.12
C LEU A 275 22.93 -1.25 -3.98
N TYR A 276 22.14 -1.32 -2.89
CA TYR A 276 21.12 -0.31 -2.63
C TYR A 276 21.74 1.04 -2.31
N GLU A 277 22.83 1.11 -1.54
CA GLU A 277 23.55 2.38 -1.30
C GLU A 277 24.05 2.98 -2.61
N GLU A 278 24.60 2.17 -3.51
CA GLU A 278 25.00 2.62 -4.85
C GLU A 278 23.81 3.10 -5.70
N ILE A 279 22.68 2.39 -5.67
CA ILE A 279 21.45 2.80 -6.37
C ILE A 279 20.98 4.14 -5.83
N LEU A 280 20.97 4.33 -4.51
CA LEU A 280 20.50 5.57 -3.88
C LEU A 280 21.45 6.76 -4.04
N ALA A 281 22.73 6.51 -4.27
CA ALA A 281 23.71 7.54 -4.62
C ALA A 281 23.55 8.05 -6.06
N ASP A 282 22.87 7.30 -6.93
CA ASP A 282 22.60 7.70 -8.32
C ASP A 282 21.42 8.68 -8.38
N ASN A 283 21.49 9.74 -9.20
CA ASN A 283 20.42 10.73 -9.31
C ASN A 283 19.15 10.20 -10.03
N LEU A 284 19.21 9.02 -10.66
CA LEU A 284 18.11 8.40 -11.41
C LEU A 284 17.30 7.38 -10.59
N HIS A 285 17.57 7.23 -9.29
CA HIS A 285 16.78 6.34 -8.44
C HIS A 285 15.35 6.86 -8.22
N ASN A 286 14.40 5.95 -8.10
CA ASN A 286 12.99 6.30 -7.89
C ASN A 286 12.54 6.04 -6.45
N SER A 287 11.28 6.36 -6.14
CA SER A 287 10.70 6.12 -4.82
C SER A 287 10.63 4.63 -4.45
N MET A 288 10.50 3.74 -5.43
CA MET A 288 10.50 2.29 -5.22
C MET A 288 11.90 1.79 -4.81
N ASP A 289 12.97 2.32 -5.41
CA ASP A 289 14.34 2.00 -5.00
C ASP A 289 14.57 2.39 -3.53
N ARG A 290 14.13 3.59 -3.12
CA ARG A 290 14.17 4.02 -1.70
C ARG A 290 13.33 3.12 -0.80
N HIS A 291 12.14 2.76 -1.23
CA HIS A 291 11.27 1.87 -0.46
C HIS A 291 11.90 0.49 -0.26
N ASN A 292 12.39 -0.13 -1.33
CA ASN A 292 12.99 -1.47 -1.30
C ASN A 292 14.33 -1.49 -0.56
N ALA A 293 15.12 -0.42 -0.64
CA ALA A 293 16.34 -0.25 0.14
C ALA A 293 16.05 -0.17 1.65
N SER A 294 14.95 0.49 2.02
CA SER A 294 14.59 0.76 3.42
C SER A 294 13.65 -0.26 4.06
N ASN A 295 13.04 -1.17 3.29
CA ASN A 295 12.04 -2.13 3.76
C ASN A 295 12.33 -3.54 3.22
N TRP A 296 12.81 -4.44 4.07
CA TRP A 296 13.10 -5.81 3.69
C TRP A 296 12.10 -6.78 4.30
N ASN A 297 11.53 -7.62 3.45
CA ASN A 297 10.72 -8.76 3.86
C ASN A 297 11.44 -10.06 3.52
N ILE A 298 11.90 -10.75 4.56
CA ILE A 298 12.61 -12.03 4.49
C ILE A 298 11.80 -13.11 5.24
N SER A 299 10.51 -12.82 5.51
CA SER A 299 9.62 -13.76 6.17
C SER A 299 9.49 -15.06 5.39
N SER A 300 9.28 -16.17 6.09
CA SER A 300 9.06 -17.52 5.53
C SER A 300 10.19 -18.10 4.66
N LYS A 301 11.33 -17.42 4.53
CA LYS A 301 12.53 -18.04 3.95
C LYS A 301 13.11 -19.05 4.93
N ASN A 302 13.43 -20.23 4.43
CA ASN A 302 14.21 -21.21 5.18
C ASN A 302 15.67 -20.76 5.18
N ILE A 303 15.96 -19.73 5.97
CA ILE A 303 17.29 -19.12 6.07
C ILE A 303 18.21 -20.10 6.79
N ASP A 304 19.30 -20.49 6.14
CA ASP A 304 20.30 -21.33 6.81
C ASP A 304 21.18 -20.50 7.78
N SER A 305 22.02 -21.16 8.58
CA SER A 305 22.83 -20.44 9.57
C SER A 305 23.82 -19.46 8.93
N LYS A 306 24.29 -19.70 7.70
CA LYS A 306 25.27 -18.85 7.04
C LYS A 306 24.58 -17.59 6.51
N GLU A 307 23.42 -17.75 5.89
CA GLU A 307 22.58 -16.64 5.45
C GLU A 307 22.12 -15.79 6.65
N MET A 308 21.84 -16.41 7.80
CA MET A 308 21.56 -15.66 9.03
C MET A 308 22.77 -14.86 9.51
N ASP A 309 23.97 -15.45 9.54
CA ASP A 309 25.18 -14.73 9.94
C ASP A 309 25.42 -13.52 9.00
N GLU A 310 25.20 -13.69 7.69
CA GLU A 310 25.24 -12.61 6.68
C GLU A 310 24.19 -11.51 6.94
N LEU A 311 22.96 -11.90 7.30
CA LEU A 311 21.90 -10.94 7.63
C LEU A 311 22.25 -10.11 8.87
N MET A 312 22.81 -10.75 9.91
CA MET A 312 23.23 -10.05 11.12
C MET A 312 24.38 -9.07 10.85
N GLU A 313 25.29 -9.43 9.95
CA GLU A 313 26.34 -8.51 9.49
C GLU A 313 25.74 -7.32 8.73
N ALA A 314 24.78 -7.56 7.83
CA ALA A 314 24.07 -6.50 7.13
C ALA A 314 23.37 -5.54 8.10
N ILE A 315 22.64 -6.06 9.11
CA ILE A 315 21.98 -5.24 10.14
C ILE A 315 23.00 -4.41 10.94
N CYS A 316 24.19 -4.95 11.21
CA CYS A 316 25.25 -4.23 11.92
C CYS A 316 25.83 -3.06 11.12
N LYS A 317 26.01 -3.22 9.80
CA LYS A 317 26.57 -2.20 8.90
C LYS A 317 25.53 -1.23 8.34
N ASN A 318 24.26 -1.57 8.54
CA ASN A 318 23.12 -0.93 7.93
C ASN A 318 23.06 0.60 8.11
N THR A 319 23.06 1.33 6.99
CA THR A 319 22.85 2.78 6.94
C THR A 319 21.48 3.21 6.40
N ILE A 320 20.72 2.29 5.76
CA ILE A 320 19.52 2.61 4.95
C ILE A 320 18.25 1.84 5.35
N LEU A 321 18.37 0.58 5.79
CA LEU A 321 17.26 -0.30 6.14
C LEU A 321 16.59 0.17 7.43
N THR A 322 15.30 0.48 7.35
CA THR A 322 14.51 1.01 8.47
C THR A 322 13.45 0.04 8.96
N SER A 323 13.01 -0.90 8.11
CA SER A 323 11.98 -1.89 8.42
C SER A 323 12.41 -3.28 7.98
N LEU A 324 12.34 -4.26 8.88
CA LEU A 324 12.73 -5.64 8.63
C LEU A 324 11.66 -6.62 9.12
N ASP A 325 11.19 -7.50 8.23
CA ASP A 325 10.25 -8.59 8.54
C ASP A 325 10.92 -9.95 8.42
N LEU A 326 11.03 -10.66 9.54
CA LEU A 326 11.59 -12.00 9.71
C LEU A 326 10.56 -12.99 10.26
N ARG A 327 9.26 -12.77 10.00
CA ARG A 327 8.24 -13.70 10.48
C ARG A 327 8.44 -15.10 9.92
N TYR A 328 8.09 -16.11 10.71
CA TYR A 328 8.24 -17.52 10.33
C TYR A 328 9.69 -17.96 10.03
N SER A 329 10.69 -17.12 10.34
CA SER A 329 12.09 -17.54 10.28
C SER A 329 12.43 -18.45 11.46
N LYS A 330 13.35 -19.39 11.23
CA LYS A 330 13.80 -20.32 12.26
C LYS A 330 14.95 -19.67 13.05
N PHE A 331 14.70 -19.35 14.32
CA PHE A 331 15.76 -18.91 15.24
C PHE A 331 16.05 -19.99 16.28
N GLY A 332 17.34 -20.22 16.52
CA GLY A 332 17.84 -20.80 17.76
C GLY A 332 18.44 -19.72 18.67
N SER A 333 19.02 -20.15 19.78
CA SER A 333 19.66 -19.25 20.76
C SER A 333 20.89 -18.54 20.21
N LYS A 334 21.61 -19.16 19.26
CA LYS A 334 22.75 -18.53 18.57
C LYS A 334 22.27 -17.32 17.77
N GLU A 335 21.22 -17.51 16.95
CA GLU A 335 20.67 -16.48 16.07
C GLU A 335 20.03 -15.35 16.89
N GLU A 336 19.33 -15.67 17.99
CA GLU A 336 18.81 -14.65 18.92
C GLU A 336 19.94 -13.76 19.46
N ARG A 337 21.03 -14.36 19.93
CA ARG A 337 22.17 -13.61 20.49
C ARG A 337 22.86 -12.75 19.44
N ALA A 338 22.98 -13.27 18.21
CA ALA A 338 23.53 -12.53 17.09
C ALA A 338 22.65 -11.32 16.74
N LEU A 339 21.32 -11.52 16.68
CA LEU A 339 20.35 -10.44 16.46
C LEU A 339 20.40 -9.39 17.56
N ALA A 340 20.41 -9.80 18.83
CA ALA A 340 20.54 -8.90 19.96
C ALA A 340 21.81 -8.04 19.87
N LYS A 341 22.96 -8.65 19.50
CA LYS A 341 24.22 -7.92 19.29
C LYS A 341 24.14 -6.95 18.12
N ALA A 342 23.48 -7.33 17.03
CA ALA A 342 23.29 -6.46 15.87
C ALA A 342 22.39 -5.26 16.22
N LEU A 343 21.29 -5.49 16.93
CA LEU A 343 20.38 -4.43 17.39
C LEU A 343 21.05 -3.46 18.38
N CYS A 344 22.00 -3.90 19.19
CA CYS A 344 22.76 -3.00 20.06
C CYS A 344 23.62 -1.99 19.28
N LYS A 345 24.03 -2.32 18.05
CA LYS A 345 24.88 -1.46 17.20
C LYS A 345 24.09 -0.71 16.15
N ASN A 346 22.94 -1.24 15.75
CA ASN A 346 22.13 -0.67 14.69
C ASN A 346 21.48 0.65 15.15
N THR A 347 21.60 1.68 14.31
CA THR A 347 21.08 3.04 14.55
C THR A 347 20.06 3.48 13.49
N THR A 348 19.54 2.55 12.69
CA THR A 348 18.75 2.86 11.48
C THR A 348 17.42 2.14 11.45
N LEU A 349 17.36 0.93 12.01
CA LEU A 349 16.15 0.13 12.09
C LEU A 349 15.16 0.74 13.09
N THR A 350 13.99 1.10 12.59
CA THR A 350 12.89 1.68 13.38
C THR A 350 11.74 0.69 13.55
N SER A 351 11.62 -0.31 12.68
CA SER A 351 10.58 -1.34 12.70
C SER A 351 11.17 -2.74 12.51
N LEU A 352 10.82 -3.65 13.41
CA LEU A 352 11.27 -5.03 13.39
C LEU A 352 10.13 -6.00 13.67
N ASN A 353 9.90 -6.95 12.76
CA ASN A 353 8.88 -7.98 12.91
C ASN A 353 9.52 -9.36 13.05
N LEU A 354 9.36 -9.93 14.24
CA LEU A 354 9.88 -11.22 14.67
C LEU A 354 8.74 -12.17 15.08
N GLY A 355 7.52 -11.98 14.55
CA GLY A 355 6.40 -12.83 14.90
C GLY A 355 6.52 -14.27 14.36
N TYR A 356 5.90 -15.23 15.03
CA TYR A 356 5.83 -16.63 14.61
C TYR A 356 7.19 -17.32 14.43
N ILE A 357 8.18 -16.97 15.25
CA ILE A 357 9.48 -17.63 15.32
C ILE A 357 9.35 -18.83 16.28
N GLN A 358 9.18 -20.04 15.74
CA GLN A 358 9.06 -21.29 16.53
C GLN A 358 10.26 -22.23 16.30
N PRO A 359 10.82 -22.88 17.34
CA PRO A 359 10.39 -22.90 18.75
C PRO A 359 11.01 -21.79 19.61
N GLY A 360 10.64 -20.52 19.35
CA GLY A 360 10.70 -19.39 20.29
C GLY A 360 12.08 -18.86 20.65
N PHE A 361 12.08 -17.67 21.25
CA PHE A 361 13.21 -17.12 21.99
C PHE A 361 13.31 -17.84 23.34
N LYS A 362 13.91 -19.03 23.36
CA LYS A 362 14.07 -19.83 24.60
C LYS A 362 14.92 -19.16 25.67
N GLU A 363 15.63 -18.07 25.33
CA GLU A 363 16.48 -17.30 26.25
C GLU A 363 16.22 -15.80 26.15
N GLY A 364 15.00 -15.35 25.80
CA GLY A 364 14.56 -13.97 25.41
C GLY A 364 15.15 -12.75 26.15
N LYS A 365 15.88 -12.98 27.23
CA LYS A 365 16.80 -12.07 27.90
C LYS A 365 17.79 -11.37 26.95
N SER A 366 18.36 -12.03 25.95
CA SER A 366 19.33 -11.39 25.05
C SER A 366 18.67 -10.26 24.26
N LEU A 367 17.48 -10.52 23.72
CA LEU A 367 16.69 -9.51 23.02
C LEU A 367 16.27 -8.36 23.95
N ALA A 368 15.81 -8.67 25.17
CA ALA A 368 15.46 -7.65 26.16
C ALA A 368 16.65 -6.76 26.55
N GLU A 369 17.85 -7.33 26.70
CA GLU A 369 19.08 -6.57 26.96
C GLU A 369 19.44 -5.65 25.79
N ALA A 370 19.23 -6.09 24.55
CA ALA A 370 19.43 -5.26 23.37
C ALA A 370 18.44 -4.09 23.32
N LEU A 371 17.16 -4.34 23.63
CA LEU A 371 16.13 -3.29 23.71
C LEU A 371 16.42 -2.24 24.79
N CYS A 372 17.09 -2.61 25.88
CA CYS A 372 17.53 -1.63 26.89
C CYS A 372 18.55 -0.62 26.33
N LYS A 373 19.32 -1.00 25.30
CA LYS A 373 20.43 -0.19 24.74
C LYS A 373 20.07 0.44 23.41
N ASN A 374 19.15 -0.16 22.66
CA ASN A 374 18.74 0.33 21.37
C ASN A 374 17.93 1.63 21.55
N THR A 375 18.34 2.66 20.81
CA THR A 375 17.80 4.03 20.87
C THR A 375 17.04 4.42 19.60
N ASN A 376 16.71 3.48 18.72
CA ASN A 376 16.19 3.79 17.38
C ASN A 376 14.94 2.99 17.03
N LEU A 377 14.80 1.78 17.56
CA LEU A 377 13.65 0.94 17.31
C LEU A 377 12.40 1.55 17.97
N THR A 378 11.39 1.78 17.15
CA THR A 378 10.11 2.38 17.55
C THR A 378 8.95 1.40 17.49
N SER A 379 9.06 0.34 16.68
CA SER A 379 8.04 -0.69 16.50
C SER A 379 8.67 -2.08 16.56
N LEU A 380 8.12 -2.95 17.42
CA LEU A 380 8.57 -4.32 17.58
C LEU A 380 7.37 -5.27 17.61
N ASN A 381 7.37 -6.28 16.74
CA ASN A 381 6.41 -7.38 16.77
C ASN A 381 7.10 -8.68 17.19
N LEU A 382 6.59 -9.29 18.26
CA LEU A 382 7.04 -10.56 18.85
C LEU A 382 5.88 -11.55 19.00
N ARG A 383 4.80 -11.38 18.24
CA ARG A 383 3.60 -12.21 18.33
C ARG A 383 3.93 -13.70 18.16
N TYR A 384 3.29 -14.57 18.93
CA TYR A 384 3.32 -16.02 18.73
C TYR A 384 4.74 -16.64 18.80
N ASN A 385 5.54 -16.21 19.78
CA ASN A 385 6.92 -16.68 19.99
C ASN A 385 7.11 -17.53 21.25
N GLN A 386 6.01 -17.89 21.93
CA GLN A 386 6.04 -18.73 23.14
C GLN A 386 6.98 -18.18 24.23
N LEU A 387 7.04 -16.85 24.40
CA LEU A 387 7.98 -16.21 25.33
C LEU A 387 7.85 -16.74 26.76
N GLY A 388 6.63 -16.80 27.31
CA GLY A 388 6.41 -17.21 28.69
C GLY A 388 6.66 -16.11 29.74
N PRO A 389 6.46 -16.42 31.04
CA PRO A 389 6.48 -15.40 32.10
C PRO A 389 7.84 -14.77 32.40
N GLU A 390 8.95 -15.52 32.30
CA GLU A 390 10.29 -14.99 32.62
C GLU A 390 10.79 -14.02 31.55
N GLU A 391 10.54 -14.34 30.29
CA GLU A 391 10.80 -13.50 29.13
C GLU A 391 9.90 -12.26 29.16
N GLY A 392 8.63 -12.40 29.57
CA GLY A 392 7.75 -11.27 29.84
C GLY A 392 8.29 -10.31 30.90
N LYS A 393 8.87 -10.83 31.99
CA LYS A 393 9.57 -10.02 33.00
C LYS A 393 10.81 -9.35 32.43
N ALA A 394 11.58 -10.04 31.58
CA ALA A 394 12.75 -9.47 30.93
C ALA A 394 12.37 -8.31 30.00
N LEU A 395 11.34 -8.48 29.16
CA LEU A 395 10.80 -7.43 28.31
C LEU A 395 10.27 -6.24 29.13
N ALA A 396 9.58 -6.49 30.24
CA ALA A 396 9.14 -5.43 31.15
C ALA A 396 10.33 -4.60 31.69
N LYS A 397 11.42 -5.27 32.09
CA LYS A 397 12.64 -4.58 32.52
C LYS A 397 13.26 -3.75 31.40
N ALA A 398 13.17 -4.20 30.16
CA ALA A 398 13.62 -3.45 29.00
C ALA A 398 12.74 -2.24 28.73
N LEU A 399 11.42 -2.40 28.72
CA LEU A 399 10.44 -1.31 28.54
C LEU A 399 10.58 -0.23 29.61
N TYR A 400 10.90 -0.60 30.86
CA TYR A 400 11.14 0.37 31.92
C TYR A 400 12.27 1.36 31.57
N LYS A 401 13.28 0.91 30.81
CA LYS A 401 14.45 1.73 30.44
C LYS A 401 14.40 2.30 29.03
N ASN A 402 13.69 1.63 28.13
CA ASN A 402 13.65 2.01 26.73
C ASN A 402 12.83 3.29 26.56
N THR A 403 13.39 4.25 25.81
CA THR A 403 12.79 5.57 25.58
C THR A 403 12.44 5.83 24.12
N THR A 404 12.37 4.80 23.28
CA THR A 404 12.13 4.96 21.83
C THR A 404 11.01 4.10 21.30
N LEU A 405 10.73 2.96 21.95
CA LEU A 405 9.69 2.05 21.52
C LEU A 405 8.33 2.70 21.79
N THR A 406 7.55 2.81 20.71
CA THR A 406 6.20 3.39 20.70
C THR A 406 5.13 2.34 20.42
N SER A 407 5.51 1.21 19.81
CA SER A 407 4.60 0.11 19.47
C SER A 407 5.24 -1.24 19.81
N LEU A 408 4.52 -2.04 20.60
CA LEU A 408 4.90 -3.40 20.94
C LEU A 408 3.73 -4.37 20.77
N ASP A 409 3.90 -5.37 19.92
CA ASP A 409 3.00 -6.52 19.82
C ASP A 409 3.67 -7.75 20.44
N ILE A 410 3.15 -8.22 21.57
CA ILE A 410 3.58 -9.46 22.23
C ILE A 410 2.39 -10.41 22.42
N SER A 411 1.42 -10.36 21.51
CA SER A 411 0.24 -11.24 21.55
C SER A 411 0.59 -12.73 21.40
N SER A 412 -0.25 -13.60 21.97
CA SER A 412 -0.14 -15.06 21.90
C SER A 412 1.22 -15.60 22.40
N ASN A 413 1.71 -15.14 23.55
CA ASN A 413 3.04 -15.48 24.07
C ASN A 413 3.05 -16.17 25.44
N TYR A 414 1.89 -16.50 26.01
CA TYR A 414 1.79 -17.16 27.31
C TYR A 414 2.53 -16.42 28.45
N ILE A 415 2.54 -15.08 28.40
CA ILE A 415 3.25 -14.23 29.37
C ILE A 415 2.76 -14.44 30.82
N GLY A 416 1.50 -14.83 30.99
CA GLY A 416 0.93 -15.16 32.29
C GLY A 416 0.74 -13.96 33.21
N SER A 417 0.16 -14.19 34.39
CA SER A 417 -0.12 -13.13 35.36
C SER A 417 1.13 -12.44 35.91
N GLU A 418 2.21 -13.18 36.13
CA GLU A 418 3.46 -12.65 36.66
C GLU A 418 4.19 -11.77 35.65
N GLY A 419 4.25 -12.18 34.38
CA GLY A 419 4.77 -11.33 33.30
C GLY A 419 3.89 -10.10 33.09
N GLY A 420 2.55 -10.26 33.18
CA GLY A 420 1.59 -9.16 33.13
C GLY A 420 1.80 -8.11 34.22
N LYS A 421 2.01 -8.53 35.47
CA LYS A 421 2.35 -7.63 36.59
C LYS A 421 3.65 -6.87 36.34
N ALA A 422 4.67 -7.54 35.81
CA ALA A 422 5.94 -6.91 35.48
C ALA A 422 5.76 -5.84 34.40
N LEU A 423 5.02 -6.15 33.33
CA LEU A 423 4.70 -5.20 32.26
C LEU A 423 3.92 -3.99 32.78
N ALA A 424 2.93 -4.21 33.66
CA ALA A 424 2.20 -3.13 34.31
C ALA A 424 3.12 -2.19 35.12
N ASN A 425 4.07 -2.75 35.87
CA ASN A 425 5.06 -1.94 36.61
C ASN A 425 5.95 -1.13 35.67
N ALA A 426 6.34 -1.69 34.52
CA ALA A 426 7.11 -0.98 33.51
C ALA A 426 6.31 0.19 32.90
N LEU A 427 5.04 -0.05 32.56
CA LEU A 427 4.13 0.97 32.02
C LEU A 427 3.90 2.16 32.96
N CYS A 428 4.00 1.97 34.28
CA CYS A 428 3.91 3.09 35.22
C CYS A 428 5.00 4.15 35.02
N ASN A 429 6.13 3.79 34.41
CA ASN A 429 7.30 4.66 34.25
C ASN A 429 7.68 4.90 32.78
N ASN A 430 7.24 4.01 31.88
CA ASN A 430 7.47 4.20 30.46
C ASN A 430 6.57 5.34 29.94
N SER A 431 7.20 6.30 29.24
CA SER A 431 6.56 7.50 28.72
C SER A 431 6.58 7.58 27.19
N THR A 432 6.79 6.45 26.50
CA THR A 432 6.99 6.44 25.04
C THR A 432 6.08 5.46 24.33
N LEU A 433 5.69 4.37 25.00
CA LEU A 433 4.82 3.35 24.43
C LEU A 433 3.41 3.88 24.28
N ASN A 434 2.94 3.92 23.03
CA ASN A 434 1.61 4.37 22.63
C ASN A 434 0.69 3.18 22.32
N PHE A 435 1.25 2.10 21.79
CA PHE A 435 0.54 0.89 21.39
C PHE A 435 1.12 -0.35 22.11
N LEU A 436 0.25 -1.13 22.72
CA LEU A 436 0.58 -2.43 23.30
C LEU A 436 -0.49 -3.48 22.98
N ASP A 437 -0.09 -4.55 22.31
CA ASP A 437 -0.93 -5.74 22.11
C ASP A 437 -0.50 -6.88 23.04
N LEU A 438 -1.42 -7.26 23.93
CA LEU A 438 -1.29 -8.36 24.88
C LEU A 438 -2.33 -9.46 24.63
N THR A 439 -2.96 -9.51 23.46
CA THR A 439 -3.98 -10.54 23.15
C THR A 439 -3.47 -11.95 23.48
N GLU A 440 -4.32 -12.80 24.06
CA GLU A 440 -4.03 -14.22 24.28
C GLU A 440 -2.74 -14.49 25.11
N ASN A 441 -2.58 -13.81 26.25
CA ASN A 441 -1.40 -13.94 27.11
C ASN A 441 -1.69 -14.52 28.50
N GLN A 442 -2.91 -15.01 28.75
CA GLN A 442 -3.28 -15.67 30.02
C GLN A 442 -3.00 -14.81 31.27
N LEU A 443 -3.21 -13.49 31.15
CA LEU A 443 -2.88 -12.53 32.23
C LEU A 443 -3.69 -12.77 33.52
N SER A 444 -4.86 -13.38 33.42
CA SER A 444 -5.82 -13.58 34.52
C SER A 444 -6.33 -12.27 35.14
N SER A 445 -7.20 -12.37 36.13
CA SER A 445 -7.66 -11.22 36.92
C SER A 445 -6.54 -10.45 37.61
N GLN A 446 -5.46 -11.14 38.01
CA GLN A 446 -4.34 -10.51 38.69
C GLN A 446 -3.52 -9.61 37.75
N GLY A 447 -3.27 -10.07 36.52
CA GLY A 447 -2.60 -9.25 35.51
C GLY A 447 -3.48 -8.08 35.06
N GLY A 448 -4.80 -8.31 34.90
CA GLY A 448 -5.77 -7.25 34.60
C GLY A 448 -5.80 -6.15 35.66
N LYS A 449 -5.81 -6.53 36.94
CA LYS A 449 -5.76 -5.56 38.05
C LYS A 449 -4.47 -4.73 38.04
N ALA A 450 -3.32 -5.38 37.83
CA ALA A 450 -2.05 -4.67 37.76
C ALA A 450 -2.01 -3.68 36.58
N LEU A 451 -2.49 -4.08 35.40
CA LEU A 451 -2.60 -3.19 34.24
C LEU A 451 -3.54 -2.02 34.50
N ALA A 452 -4.67 -2.24 35.17
CA ALA A 452 -5.56 -1.16 35.58
C ALA A 452 -4.89 -0.14 36.51
N GLU A 453 -4.10 -0.61 37.49
CA GLU A 453 -3.32 0.26 38.37
C GLU A 453 -2.26 1.07 37.59
N ALA A 454 -1.64 0.45 36.58
CA ALA A 454 -0.69 1.13 35.70
C ALA A 454 -1.35 2.19 34.82
N LEU A 455 -2.53 1.90 34.26
CA LEU A 455 -3.31 2.86 33.46
C LEU A 455 -3.71 4.09 34.27
N CYS A 456 -3.91 3.99 35.59
CA CYS A 456 -4.18 5.17 36.41
C CYS A 456 -3.01 6.17 36.44
N LYS A 457 -1.79 5.76 36.10
CA LYS A 457 -0.58 6.58 36.13
C LYS A 457 -0.01 6.87 34.75
N ASN A 458 -0.14 5.93 33.82
CA ASN A 458 0.41 6.06 32.49
C ASN A 458 -0.42 7.05 31.66
N THR A 459 0.26 7.99 31.02
CA THR A 459 -0.33 9.10 30.26
C THR A 459 -0.01 9.04 28.77
N THR A 460 0.62 7.96 28.29
CA THR A 460 1.16 7.87 26.93
C THR A 460 0.54 6.73 26.12
N LEU A 461 0.13 5.64 26.77
CA LEU A 461 -0.49 4.51 26.12
C LEU A 461 -1.90 4.89 25.63
N THR A 462 -2.05 4.98 24.31
CA THR A 462 -3.31 5.34 23.64
C THR A 462 -4.10 4.12 23.17
N THR A 463 -3.42 3.02 22.90
CA THR A 463 -4.01 1.78 22.39
C THR A 463 -3.53 0.59 23.19
N LEU A 464 -4.48 -0.12 23.80
CA LEU A 464 -4.22 -1.34 24.56
C LEU A 464 -5.16 -2.46 24.11
N ASN A 465 -4.59 -3.58 23.68
CA ASN A 465 -5.37 -4.78 23.35
C ASN A 465 -5.16 -5.87 24.42
N LEU A 466 -6.24 -6.20 25.14
CA LEU A 466 -6.24 -7.22 26.19
C LEU A 466 -7.15 -8.40 25.83
N ALA A 467 -7.54 -8.59 24.57
CA ALA A 467 -8.44 -9.66 24.19
C ALA A 467 -7.92 -11.05 24.64
N GLU A 468 -8.81 -11.97 24.99
CA GLU A 468 -8.47 -13.38 25.25
C GLU A 468 -7.50 -13.60 26.42
N ASN A 469 -7.59 -12.81 27.50
CA ASN A 469 -6.68 -12.86 28.65
C ASN A 469 -7.28 -13.41 29.95
N GLN A 470 -8.54 -13.88 29.92
CA GLN A 470 -9.21 -14.47 31.08
C GLN A 470 -9.22 -13.53 32.30
N LEU A 471 -9.43 -12.23 32.07
CA LEU A 471 -9.39 -11.20 33.13
C LEU A 471 -10.49 -11.38 34.19
N GLY A 472 -11.62 -11.99 33.80
CA GLY A 472 -12.73 -12.20 34.71
C GLY A 472 -13.41 -10.90 35.16
N PRO A 473 -14.45 -11.00 36.00
CA PRO A 473 -15.19 -9.82 36.47
C PRO A 473 -14.34 -8.88 37.32
N VAL A 474 -13.38 -9.42 38.09
CA VAL A 474 -12.47 -8.63 38.94
C VAL A 474 -11.51 -7.79 38.09
N GLY A 475 -10.96 -8.35 37.03
CA GLY A 475 -10.11 -7.59 36.10
C GLY A 475 -10.90 -6.53 35.33
N GLY A 476 -12.12 -6.86 34.91
CA GLY A 476 -13.04 -5.91 34.26
C GLY A 476 -13.39 -4.72 35.14
N GLU A 477 -13.81 -4.96 36.39
CA GLU A 477 -14.13 -3.91 37.36
C GLU A 477 -12.91 -3.00 37.64
N ALA A 478 -11.71 -3.57 37.76
CA ALA A 478 -10.49 -2.80 37.95
C ALA A 478 -10.20 -1.89 36.74
N LEU A 479 -10.31 -2.43 35.52
CA LEU A 479 -10.09 -1.66 34.29
C LEU A 479 -11.11 -0.53 34.13
N ALA A 480 -12.40 -0.78 34.37
CA ALA A 480 -13.43 0.25 34.32
C ALA A 480 -13.12 1.41 35.29
N ASN A 481 -12.73 1.09 36.53
CA ASN A 481 -12.33 2.10 37.51
C ASN A 481 -11.08 2.90 37.08
N ALA A 482 -10.15 2.27 36.36
CA ALA A 482 -8.96 2.95 35.83
C ALA A 482 -9.31 3.89 34.67
N LEU A 483 -10.24 3.51 33.79
CA LEU A 483 -10.68 4.31 32.66
C LEU A 483 -11.37 5.61 33.09
N CYS A 484 -12.01 5.64 34.26
CA CYS A 484 -12.55 6.88 34.82
C CYS A 484 -11.47 7.92 35.16
N LYS A 485 -10.20 7.51 35.26
CA LYS A 485 -9.06 8.37 35.63
C LYS A 485 -8.06 8.56 34.48
N ASN A 486 -7.92 7.55 33.62
CA ASN A 486 -7.00 7.61 32.51
C ASN A 486 -7.57 8.48 31.37
N THR A 487 -6.81 9.48 30.96
CA THR A 487 -7.21 10.42 29.89
C THR A 487 -6.45 10.18 28.58
N ALA A 488 -5.52 9.23 28.55
CA ALA A 488 -4.63 8.98 27.41
C ALA A 488 -5.15 7.86 26.49
N LEU A 489 -5.78 6.84 27.07
CA LEU A 489 -6.21 5.65 26.36
C LEU A 489 -7.46 5.95 25.52
N THR A 490 -7.29 5.86 24.20
CA THR A 490 -8.36 6.10 23.21
C THR A 490 -8.97 4.80 22.69
N TYR A 491 -8.25 3.68 22.81
CA TYR A 491 -8.71 2.37 22.37
C TYR A 491 -8.35 1.28 23.37
N LEU A 492 -9.36 0.53 23.80
CA LEU A 492 -9.23 -0.66 24.64
C LEU A 492 -10.02 -1.82 24.03
N ASN A 493 -9.37 -2.94 23.76
CA ASN A 493 -10.04 -4.17 23.35
C ASN A 493 -10.08 -5.18 24.50
N LEU A 494 -11.30 -5.55 24.91
CA LEU A 494 -11.58 -6.53 25.97
C LEU A 494 -12.30 -7.78 25.46
N TYR A 495 -12.29 -8.03 24.15
CA TYR A 495 -12.96 -9.19 23.56
C TYR A 495 -12.57 -10.51 24.26
N ASN A 496 -13.56 -11.35 24.53
CA ASN A 496 -13.39 -12.71 25.06
C ASN A 496 -12.54 -12.78 26.36
N ASN A 497 -12.84 -11.91 27.35
CA ASN A 497 -12.16 -11.88 28.65
C ASN A 497 -12.94 -12.47 29.83
N GLN A 498 -14.06 -13.15 29.55
CA GLN A 498 -14.91 -13.74 30.59
C GLN A 498 -15.34 -12.72 31.67
N LEU A 499 -15.66 -11.49 31.26
CA LEU A 499 -16.03 -10.41 32.20
C LEU A 499 -17.37 -10.66 32.91
N TYR A 500 -18.26 -11.41 32.26
CA TYR A 500 -19.65 -11.65 32.68
C TYR A 500 -20.42 -10.33 32.93
N SER A 501 -21.68 -10.45 33.40
CA SER A 501 -22.55 -9.29 33.64
C SER A 501 -21.99 -8.30 34.68
N LYS A 502 -21.27 -8.79 35.69
CA LYS A 502 -20.67 -7.94 36.73
C LYS A 502 -19.52 -7.10 36.19
N GLY A 503 -18.62 -7.68 35.41
CA GLY A 503 -17.47 -6.96 34.86
C GLY A 503 -17.84 -5.97 33.76
N GLY A 504 -18.91 -6.20 33.01
CA GLY A 504 -19.39 -5.29 31.94
C GLY A 504 -20.39 -4.21 32.38
N LYS A 505 -20.72 -4.14 33.69
CA LYS A 505 -21.67 -3.15 34.23
C LYS A 505 -21.03 -1.79 34.50
N HIS A 506 -19.73 -1.79 34.74
CA HIS A 506 -18.91 -0.62 35.04
C HIS A 506 -18.28 -0.08 33.76
#